data_AF-A0A959N1Y6-F1
#
_entry.id   AF-A0A959N1Y6-F1
#
_cell.length_a   1.000
_cell.length_b   1.000
_cell.length_c   1.000
_cell.angle_alpha   90.00
_cell.angle_beta   90.00
_cell.angle_gamma   90.00
#
_symmetry.space_group_name_H-M   'P 1'
#
loop_
_entity.id
_entity.type
_entity.pdbx_description
1 polymer ?
#
loop_
_entity_poly.entity_id
_entity_poly.type
_entity_poly.pdbx_seq_one_letter_code
_entity_poly.pdbx_strand_id
1 'polypeptide(L)'
;MNESLLSHREISDEWERSNQSADTAKYLTLKQVERFEQILKDDESWEELLEIFSKGRDDDAWLALDWPDGFDELLLCVPLCRLVKFECSECTIGKRQDNNSCAHDFSVFGYIAELLKASDREGLIRHINNVKKILLLDSFKWSISLKSIEY
;
A
#
# COMPACT_ATOMS: atom_id res chain seq x y z
N MET A 1 -11.52 19.76 -2.18
CA MET A 1 -11.95 18.46 -1.62
C MET A 1 -10.70 17.90 -0.99
N ASN A 2 -10.69 17.57 0.31
CA ASN A 2 -9.49 17.05 0.97
C ASN A 2 -9.01 15.79 0.24
N GLU A 3 -7.80 15.83 -0.31
CA GLU A 3 -7.15 14.73 -1.02
C GLU A 3 -6.49 13.77 -0.03
N SER A 4 -7.26 13.35 0.99
CA SER A 4 -6.84 12.27 1.88
C SER A 4 -7.09 10.93 1.20
N LEU A 5 -6.27 9.91 1.51
CA LEU A 5 -6.65 8.56 1.12
C LEU A 5 -7.84 8.07 1.97
N LEU A 6 -8.44 6.98 1.52
CA LEU A 6 -9.64 6.43 2.16
C LEU A 6 -9.28 5.90 3.55
N SER A 7 -10.10 6.22 4.54
CA SER A 7 -9.98 5.66 5.88
C SER A 7 -10.25 4.15 5.88
N HIS A 8 -9.73 3.44 6.88
CA HIS A 8 -10.03 2.02 7.09
C HIS A 8 -11.54 1.72 7.08
N ARG A 9 -12.33 2.63 7.67
CA ARG A 9 -13.78 2.52 7.72
C ARG A 9 -14.40 2.60 6.33
N GLU A 10 -13.99 3.56 5.50
CA GLU A 10 -14.50 3.69 4.12
C GLU A 10 -14.18 2.46 3.29
N ILE A 11 -12.93 1.97 3.37
CA ILE A 11 -12.52 0.74 2.68
C ILE A 11 -13.35 -0.46 3.16
N SER A 12 -13.55 -0.58 4.47
CA SER A 12 -14.28 -1.69 5.08
C SER A 12 -15.76 -1.66 4.71
N ASP A 13 -16.39 -0.49 4.77
CA ASP A 13 -17.78 -0.30 4.36
C ASP A 13 -17.97 -0.61 2.87
N GLU A 14 -17.06 -0.18 2.00
CA GLU A 14 -17.13 -0.45 0.56
C GLU A 14 -16.88 -1.94 0.25
N TRP A 15 -15.96 -2.58 0.97
CA TRP A 15 -15.74 -4.03 0.89
C TRP A 15 -16.98 -4.83 1.31
N GLU A 16 -17.60 -4.48 2.45
CA GLU A 16 -18.75 -5.21 2.98
C GLU A 16 -20.01 -5.05 2.13
N ARG A 17 -20.17 -3.91 1.45
CA ARG A 17 -21.26 -3.66 0.51
C ARG A 17 -21.04 -4.28 -0.88
N SER A 18 -19.86 -4.83 -1.13
CA SER A 18 -19.51 -5.45 -2.40
C SER A 18 -19.80 -6.94 -2.45
N ASN A 19 -19.49 -7.58 -3.58
CA ASN A 19 -19.51 -9.04 -3.70
C ASN A 19 -18.29 -9.73 -3.04
N GLN A 20 -17.38 -8.97 -2.42
CA GLN A 20 -16.18 -9.47 -1.76
C GLN A 20 -15.28 -10.31 -2.69
N SER A 21 -15.24 -9.94 -3.97
CA SER A 21 -14.46 -10.64 -4.99
C SER A 21 -13.00 -10.16 -5.08
N ALA A 22 -12.17 -10.95 -5.75
CA ALA A 22 -10.80 -10.58 -6.08
C ALA A 22 -10.73 -9.27 -6.90
N ASP A 23 -11.67 -9.07 -7.82
CA ASP A 23 -11.76 -7.85 -8.62
C ASP A 23 -12.08 -6.63 -7.76
N THR A 24 -12.98 -6.77 -6.77
CA THR A 24 -13.26 -5.68 -5.83
C THR A 24 -12.07 -5.39 -4.93
N ALA A 25 -11.38 -6.42 -4.44
CA ALA A 25 -10.19 -6.23 -3.61
C ALA A 25 -9.10 -5.48 -4.38
N LYS A 26 -8.87 -5.86 -5.64
CA LYS A 26 -7.93 -5.18 -6.55
C LYS A 26 -8.37 -3.75 -6.86
N TYR A 27 -9.66 -3.51 -7.10
CA TYR A 27 -10.22 -2.18 -7.35
C TYR A 27 -10.03 -1.22 -6.17
N LEU A 28 -10.39 -1.64 -4.95
CA LEU A 28 -10.25 -0.82 -3.75
C LEU A 28 -8.78 -0.52 -3.43
N THR A 29 -7.91 -1.51 -3.61
CA THR A 29 -6.46 -1.33 -3.47
C THR A 29 -5.92 -0.34 -4.51
N LEU A 30 -6.36 -0.43 -5.77
CA LEU A 30 -5.95 0.51 -6.80
C LEU A 30 -6.39 1.94 -6.49
N LYS A 31 -7.62 2.13 -6.01
CA LYS A 31 -8.11 3.45 -5.54
C LYS A 31 -7.18 4.05 -4.48
N GLN A 32 -6.74 3.25 -3.51
CA GLN A 32 -5.81 3.72 -2.48
C GLN A 32 -4.46 4.12 -3.07
N VAL A 33 -3.91 3.30 -3.95
CA VAL A 33 -2.64 3.60 -4.62
C VAL A 33 -2.75 4.87 -5.47
N GLU A 34 -3.89 5.12 -6.12
CA GLU A 34 -4.14 6.36 -6.88
C GLU A 34 -4.27 7.60 -5.99
N ARG A 35 -4.90 7.50 -4.82
CA ARG A 35 -4.94 8.60 -3.84
C ARG A 35 -3.55 8.89 -3.29
N PHE A 36 -2.77 7.86 -2.99
CA PHE A 36 -1.38 8.02 -2.56
C PHE A 36 -0.56 8.75 -3.65
N GLU A 37 -0.76 8.39 -4.91
CA GLU A 37 -0.12 9.08 -6.05
C GLU A 37 -0.49 10.58 -6.13
N GLN A 38 -1.71 10.97 -5.76
CA GLN A 38 -2.13 12.39 -5.73
C GLN A 38 -1.37 13.16 -4.64
N ILE A 39 -1.30 12.61 -3.43
CA ILE A 39 -0.55 13.20 -2.31
C ILE A 39 0.91 13.42 -2.69
N LEU A 40 1.55 12.45 -3.36
CA LEU A 40 2.93 12.60 -3.79
C LEU A 40 3.16 13.66 -4.87
N LYS A 41 2.13 14.15 -5.55
CA LYS A 41 2.24 15.19 -6.60
C LYS A 41 2.05 16.60 -6.07
N ASP A 42 1.54 16.74 -4.86
CA ASP A 42 1.31 18.02 -4.21
C ASP A 42 2.34 18.26 -3.10
N ASP A 43 2.92 19.46 -3.04
CA ASP A 43 3.99 19.77 -2.09
C ASP A 43 3.48 19.88 -0.66
N GLU A 44 2.31 20.50 -0.47
CA GLU A 44 1.69 20.67 0.85
C GLU A 44 1.28 19.30 1.43
N SER A 45 0.61 18.48 0.61
CA SER A 45 0.19 17.12 0.99
C SER A 45 1.39 16.19 1.25
N TRP A 46 2.50 16.37 0.52
CA TRP A 46 3.74 15.62 0.76
C TRP A 46 4.35 15.95 2.13
N GLU A 47 4.44 17.23 2.48
CA GLU A 47 4.96 17.66 3.78
C GLU A 47 4.03 17.19 4.91
N GLU A 48 2.71 17.27 4.72
CA GLU A 48 1.73 16.74 5.68
C GLU A 48 1.91 15.22 5.88
N LEU A 49 2.11 14.45 4.80
CA LEU A 49 2.39 13.02 4.88
C LEU A 49 3.68 12.72 5.67
N LEU A 50 4.76 13.48 5.40
CA LEU A 50 6.00 13.33 6.15
C LEU A 50 5.84 13.71 7.62
N GLU A 51 5.07 14.76 7.91
CA GLU A 51 4.78 15.18 9.28
C GLU A 51 4.02 14.10 10.04
N ILE A 52 2.94 13.56 9.45
CA ILE A 52 2.17 12.43 9.99
C ILE A 52 3.08 11.22 10.21
N PHE A 53 3.89 10.87 9.21
CA PHE A 53 4.84 9.75 9.32
C PHE A 53 5.87 9.96 10.45
N SER A 54 6.39 11.19 10.60
CA SER A 54 7.41 11.54 11.59
C SER A 54 6.88 11.60 13.02
N LYS A 55 5.60 11.98 13.20
CA LYS A 55 4.89 11.95 14.48
C LYS A 55 4.66 10.53 14.98
N GLY A 56 4.84 9.53 14.11
CA GLY A 56 4.69 8.14 14.46
C GLY A 56 3.25 7.81 14.87
N ARG A 57 3.12 6.78 15.71
CA ARG A 57 1.89 6.02 15.97
C ARG A 57 0.81 6.76 16.79
N ASP A 58 1.02 8.02 17.14
CA ASP A 58 0.19 8.69 18.16
C ASP A 58 -0.94 9.57 17.59
N ASP A 59 -0.88 9.98 16.31
CA ASP A 59 -1.78 11.04 15.79
C ASP A 59 -2.76 10.59 14.68
N ASP A 60 -2.66 9.40 14.07
CA ASP A 60 -3.63 9.03 13.03
C ASP A 60 -3.93 7.51 12.89
N ALA A 61 -5.20 7.19 12.62
CA ALA A 61 -5.79 5.84 12.53
C ALA A 61 -5.30 5.00 11.32
N TRP A 62 -4.29 5.52 10.63
CA TRP A 62 -3.57 4.90 9.52
C TRP A 62 -2.44 4.01 10.02
N LEU A 63 -1.97 4.31 11.23
CA LEU A 63 -0.93 3.57 11.90
C LEU A 63 -1.58 2.89 13.12
N ALA A 64 -2.03 1.64 12.98
CA ALA A 64 -2.81 0.97 14.01
C ALA A 64 -1.91 0.45 15.14
N LEU A 65 -2.18 0.93 16.36
CA LEU A 65 -1.41 0.77 17.60
C LEU A 65 -1.22 -0.69 18.10
N ASP A 66 -1.88 -1.65 17.48
CA ASP A 66 -2.06 -3.02 17.96
C ASP A 66 -1.50 -4.11 17.03
N TRP A 67 -0.78 -3.72 15.97
CA TRP A 67 -0.25 -4.65 14.98
C TRP A 67 1.29 -4.66 14.92
N PRO A 68 1.93 -5.72 14.38
CA PRO A 68 3.38 -5.81 14.28
C PRO A 68 3.97 -4.67 13.45
N ASP A 69 5.26 -4.35 13.65
CA ASP A 69 5.99 -3.40 12.81
C ASP A 69 5.78 -3.73 11.31
N GLY A 70 5.43 -2.73 10.49
CA GLY A 70 5.11 -2.90 9.07
C GLY A 70 3.62 -3.17 8.75
N PHE A 71 2.73 -3.08 9.74
CA PHE A 71 1.31 -3.36 9.51
C PHE A 71 0.52 -2.20 8.88
N ASP A 72 1.01 -0.98 9.00
CA ASP A 72 0.31 0.22 8.59
C ASP A 72 0.27 0.36 7.05
N GLU A 73 1.28 -0.23 6.42
CA GLU A 73 1.44 -0.47 4.99
C GLU A 73 0.39 -1.46 4.45
N LEU A 74 -0.29 -2.21 5.33
CA LEU A 74 -1.40 -3.06 4.93
C LEU A 74 -2.67 -2.28 4.64
N LEU A 75 -2.87 -1.04 5.10
CA LEU A 75 -4.09 -0.28 4.73
C LEU A 75 -4.23 -0.04 3.23
N LEU A 76 -3.10 0.06 2.52
CA LEU A 76 -3.09 0.14 1.06
C LEU A 76 -3.54 -1.18 0.41
N CYS A 77 -3.41 -2.32 1.09
CA CYS A 77 -3.79 -3.63 0.58
C CYS A 77 -4.81 -4.40 1.45
N VAL A 78 -5.47 -3.74 2.42
CA VAL A 78 -6.46 -4.33 3.34
C VAL A 78 -7.52 -5.13 2.59
N PRO A 79 -8.08 -4.65 1.47
CA PRO A 79 -9.02 -5.45 0.69
C PRO A 79 -8.43 -6.76 0.17
N LEU A 80 -7.17 -6.76 -0.30
CA LEU A 80 -6.47 -7.96 -0.74
C LEU A 80 -6.19 -8.90 0.43
N CYS A 81 -5.84 -8.36 1.59
CA CYS A 81 -5.62 -9.16 2.80
C CYS A 81 -6.90 -9.78 3.35
N ARG A 82 -8.03 -9.05 3.33
CA ARG A 82 -9.35 -9.57 3.73
C ARG A 82 -9.81 -10.71 2.81
N LEU A 83 -9.56 -10.61 1.50
CA LEU A 83 -9.88 -11.66 0.53
C LEU A 83 -9.25 -13.01 0.89
N VAL A 84 -7.97 -12.99 1.29
CA VAL A 84 -7.20 -14.22 1.58
C VAL A 84 -7.05 -14.50 3.07
N LYS A 85 -7.83 -13.84 3.93
CA LYS A 85 -7.75 -13.98 5.41
C LYS A 85 -6.31 -13.81 5.94
N PHE A 86 -5.59 -12.83 5.41
CA PHE A 86 -4.20 -12.50 5.75
C PHE A 86 -3.16 -13.58 5.39
N GLU A 87 -3.51 -14.53 4.51
CA GLU A 87 -2.56 -15.49 3.94
C GLU A 87 -1.74 -14.83 2.81
N CYS A 88 -0.63 -14.17 3.15
CA CYS A 88 0.18 -13.42 2.18
C CYS A 88 0.63 -14.27 0.97
N SER A 89 0.89 -15.57 1.16
CA SER A 89 1.20 -16.49 0.06
C SER A 89 0.06 -16.68 -0.94
N GLU A 90 -1.17 -16.36 -0.56
CA GLU A 90 -2.35 -16.53 -1.40
C GLU A 90 -2.80 -15.25 -2.10
N CYS A 91 -2.37 -14.07 -1.62
CA CYS A 91 -2.75 -12.79 -2.24
C CYS A 91 -1.95 -12.50 -3.52
N THR A 92 -2.56 -11.76 -4.46
CA THR A 92 -1.96 -11.44 -5.77
C THR A 92 -0.59 -10.76 -5.65
N ILE A 93 -0.38 -9.99 -4.59
CA ILE A 93 0.89 -9.31 -4.33
C ILE A 93 1.93 -10.31 -3.80
N GLY A 94 1.63 -11.02 -2.71
CA GLY A 94 2.58 -11.95 -2.11
C GLY A 94 2.98 -13.09 -3.05
N LYS A 95 2.07 -13.62 -3.87
CA LYS A 95 2.40 -14.61 -4.93
C LYS A 95 3.44 -14.10 -5.94
N ARG A 96 3.50 -12.78 -6.15
CA ARG A 96 4.43 -12.12 -7.08
C ARG A 96 5.68 -11.59 -6.38
N GLN A 97 5.81 -11.83 -5.07
CA GLN A 97 6.90 -11.37 -4.22
C GLN A 97 7.52 -12.50 -3.40
N ASP A 98 7.59 -13.71 -3.95
CA ASP A 98 8.11 -14.90 -3.27
C ASP A 98 7.45 -15.16 -1.89
N ASN A 99 6.16 -14.83 -1.77
CA ASN A 99 5.36 -14.95 -0.55
C ASN A 99 5.80 -14.08 0.63
N ASN A 100 6.57 -13.01 0.39
CA ASN A 100 6.90 -12.05 1.44
C ASN A 100 5.64 -11.37 1.97
N SER A 101 5.56 -11.26 3.31
CA SER A 101 4.52 -10.48 3.97
C SER A 101 4.62 -9.01 3.54
N CYS A 102 3.48 -8.35 3.34
CA CYS A 102 3.44 -6.91 3.10
C CYS A 102 3.98 -6.07 4.29
N ALA A 103 4.15 -6.71 5.46
CA ALA A 103 4.81 -6.13 6.62
C ALA A 103 6.34 -6.28 6.64
N HIS A 104 6.93 -6.96 5.65
CA HIS A 104 8.38 -7.04 5.52
C HIS A 104 8.91 -5.76 4.85
N ASP A 105 9.99 -5.15 5.38
CA ASP A 105 10.58 -3.90 4.88
C ASP A 105 10.88 -3.92 3.38
N PHE A 106 11.23 -5.10 2.84
CA PHE A 106 11.50 -5.31 1.41
C PHE A 106 10.33 -5.96 0.65
N SER A 107 9.09 -5.65 1.03
CA SER A 107 7.85 -6.02 0.33
C SER A 107 7.23 -4.82 -0.40
N VAL A 108 6.22 -5.08 -1.26
CA VAL A 108 5.59 -4.05 -2.12
C VAL A 108 5.04 -2.90 -1.29
N PHE A 109 4.49 -3.17 -0.11
CA PHE A 109 3.97 -2.11 0.73
C PHE A 109 4.98 -1.71 1.82
N GLY A 110 5.72 -2.63 2.43
CA GLY A 110 6.76 -2.30 3.42
C GLY A 110 7.85 -1.35 2.92
N TYR A 111 8.23 -1.43 1.63
CA TYR A 111 9.25 -0.52 1.08
C TYR A 111 8.80 0.94 1.01
N ILE A 112 7.50 1.22 1.14
CA ILE A 112 6.98 2.59 1.23
C ILE A 112 7.53 3.29 2.48
N ALA A 113 7.55 2.62 3.63
CA ALA A 113 8.09 3.20 4.86
C ALA A 113 9.59 3.49 4.75
N GLU A 114 10.37 2.64 4.08
CA GLU A 114 11.79 2.90 3.83
C GLU A 114 12.01 4.16 2.99
N LEU A 115 11.16 4.38 1.98
CA LEU A 115 11.21 5.58 1.15
C LEU A 115 10.75 6.83 1.91
N LEU A 116 9.74 6.71 2.78
CA LEU A 116 9.29 7.81 3.65
C LEU A 116 10.35 8.19 4.70
N LYS A 117 11.00 7.22 5.35
CA LYS A 117 12.14 7.44 6.28
C LYS A 117 13.28 8.20 5.61
N ALA A 118 13.55 7.90 4.34
CA ALA A 118 14.57 8.58 3.55
C ALA A 118 14.08 9.90 2.93
N SER A 119 12.80 10.25 3.07
CA SER A 119 12.14 11.34 2.37
C SER A 119 12.35 11.30 0.84
N ASP A 120 12.48 10.10 0.27
CA ASP A 120 12.71 9.88 -1.17
C ASP A 120 11.38 9.91 -1.95
N ARG A 121 10.85 11.12 -2.15
CA ARG A 121 9.61 11.36 -2.89
C ARG A 121 9.64 10.76 -4.30
N GLU A 122 10.74 10.96 -5.02
CA GLU A 122 10.92 10.45 -6.39
C GLU A 122 10.98 8.92 -6.43
N GLY A 123 11.66 8.30 -5.47
CA GLY A 123 11.63 6.85 -5.26
C GLY A 123 10.23 6.34 -5.00
N LEU A 124 9.48 7.04 -4.15
CA LEU A 124 8.12 6.68 -3.79
C LEU A 124 7.15 6.79 -4.97
N ILE A 125 7.28 7.82 -5.81
CA ILE A 125 6.52 7.96 -7.06
C ILE A 125 6.80 6.78 -8.00
N ARG A 126 8.08 6.42 -8.20
CA ARG A 126 8.45 5.26 -9.04
C ARG A 126 7.88 3.96 -8.47
N HIS A 127 7.91 3.83 -7.15
CA HIS A 127 7.44 2.65 -6.44
C HIS A 127 5.94 2.44 -6.59
N ILE A 128 5.15 3.47 -6.27
CA ILE A 128 3.69 3.48 -6.43
C ILE A 128 3.28 3.16 -7.88
N ASN A 129 3.97 3.71 -8.87
CA ASN A 129 3.72 3.38 -10.27
C ASN A 129 3.88 1.90 -10.60
N ASN A 130 4.88 1.24 -10.03
CA ASN A 130 5.06 -0.18 -10.23
C ASN A 130 4.08 -1.02 -9.40
N VAL A 131 3.64 -0.56 -8.21
CA VAL A 131 2.51 -1.19 -7.48
C VAL A 131 1.27 -1.23 -8.37
N LYS A 132 0.93 -0.12 -9.04
CA LYS A 132 -0.17 -0.08 -10.02
C LYS A 132 0.03 -1.09 -11.14
N LYS A 133 1.25 -1.22 -11.68
CA LYS A 133 1.55 -2.22 -12.71
C LYS A 133 1.39 -3.65 -12.20
N ILE A 134 1.83 -3.97 -10.98
CA ILE A 134 1.60 -5.29 -10.37
C ILE A 134 0.10 -5.55 -10.24
N LEU A 135 -0.67 -4.56 -9.79
CA LEU A 135 -2.11 -4.72 -9.68
C LEU A 135 -2.76 -4.94 -11.04
N LEU A 136 -2.42 -4.15 -12.06
CA LEU A 136 -3.10 -4.13 -13.35
C LEU A 136 -2.62 -5.17 -14.37
N LEU A 137 -1.33 -5.53 -14.35
CA LEU A 137 -0.67 -6.35 -15.37
C LEU A 137 -0.26 -7.69 -14.78
N ASP A 138 -0.89 -8.78 -15.21
CA ASP A 138 -0.65 -10.11 -14.63
C ASP A 138 0.75 -10.67 -14.89
N SER A 139 1.40 -10.22 -15.96
CA SER A 139 2.77 -10.61 -16.31
C SER A 139 3.85 -9.78 -15.62
N PHE A 140 3.50 -8.68 -14.96
CA PHE A 140 4.51 -7.80 -14.36
C PHE A 140 5.00 -8.35 -13.02
N LYS A 141 6.31 -8.60 -12.95
CA LYS A 141 7.01 -8.99 -11.73
C LYS A 141 8.06 -7.94 -11.37
N TRP A 142 8.15 -7.63 -10.08
CA TRP A 142 9.13 -6.69 -9.57
C TRP A 142 9.85 -7.27 -8.36
N SER A 143 11.16 -7.45 -8.49
CA SER A 143 12.05 -7.65 -7.36
C SER A 143 12.44 -6.34 -6.68
N ILE A 144 11.95 -6.17 -5.46
CA ILE A 144 12.28 -5.01 -4.61
C ILE A 144 13.70 -5.11 -4.08
N SER A 145 14.13 -6.31 -3.70
CA SER A 145 15.49 -6.58 -3.22
C SER A 145 16.56 -6.27 -4.28
N LEU A 146 16.26 -6.54 -5.56
CA LEU A 146 17.16 -6.23 -6.67
C LEU A 146 16.92 -4.85 -7.29
N LYS A 147 15.85 -4.15 -6.87
CA LYS A 147 15.38 -2.88 -7.45
C LYS A 147 15.23 -2.95 -8.98
N SER A 148 14.86 -4.12 -9.52
CA SER A 148 14.82 -4.40 -10.96
C SER A 148 13.55 -5.12 -11.38
N ILE A 149 13.11 -4.88 -12.61
CA ILE A 149 12.01 -5.62 -13.24
C ILE A 149 12.49 -7.05 -13.53
N GLU A 150 11.71 -8.04 -13.15
CA GLU A 150 11.94 -9.43 -13.53
C GLU A 150 11.13 -9.75 -14.79
N TYR A 151 11.79 -10.34 -15.79
CA TYR A 151 11.18 -10.76 -17.06
C TYR A 151 10.67 -12.19 -16.98
#